data_AF-G5AMV3-F1
#
_entry.id   AF-G5AMV3-F1
#
_cell.length_a   1.000
_cell.length_b   1.000
_cell.length_c   1.000
_cell.angle_alpha   90.00
_cell.angle_beta   90.00
_cell.angle_gamma   90.00
#
_symmetry.space_group_name_H-M   'P 1'
#
loop_
_entity.id
_entity.type
_entity.pdbx_description
1 polymer ?
#
loop_
_entity_poly.entity_id
_entity_poly.type
_entity_poly.pdbx_seq_one_letter_code
_entity_poly.pdbx_strand_id
1 'polypeptide(L)'
;MEGREPSQLPLWLLLLALPMAGWLKTAAPEPLPPRAPQDGIRIDVTTLKDDGEVSKEQVVLNITYESRQVYVNDLPVNSGVTFIVKNGNLGNLEEKEYFGIVSVRILVHEWPMTSGSSLQLIVIQEEAVETDGKQAQQKDVTEIAILVKDQGILRHSNYTHPLEESMLYSVSQDNDI
;
A
#
# COMPACT_ATOMS: atom_id res chain seq x y z
N MET A 1 -53.37 -16.67 -60.26
CA MET A 1 -52.39 -17.51 -60.97
C MET A 1 -51.01 -17.10 -60.50
N GLU A 2 -50.54 -17.64 -59.37
CA GLU A 2 -49.70 -18.87 -59.29
C GLU A 2 -48.24 -18.54 -59.69
N GLY A 3 -47.20 -18.79 -58.90
CA GLY A 3 -47.07 -19.61 -57.69
C GLY A 3 -45.80 -19.33 -56.87
N ARG A 4 -45.89 -19.82 -55.62
CA ARG A 4 -44.89 -20.02 -54.55
C ARG A 4 -43.86 -21.10 -54.99
N GLU A 5 -42.59 -21.16 -54.58
CA GLU A 5 -42.03 -21.25 -53.22
C GLU A 5 -40.50 -20.96 -53.18
N PRO A 6 -39.96 -20.49 -52.04
CA PRO A 6 -38.59 -20.77 -51.61
C PRO A 6 -38.55 -21.91 -50.56
N SER A 7 -37.70 -22.90 -50.80
CA SER A 7 -37.41 -24.09 -49.98
C SER A 7 -35.95 -23.98 -49.47
N GLN A 8 -35.48 -24.36 -48.28
CA GLN A 8 -36.04 -24.93 -47.06
C GLN A 8 -35.17 -24.45 -45.88
N LEU A 9 -35.80 -24.15 -44.75
CA LEU A 9 -35.20 -24.12 -43.43
C LEU A 9 -35.21 -25.55 -42.86
N PRO A 10 -34.17 -26.03 -42.15
CA PRO A 10 -34.36 -27.10 -41.19
C PRO A 10 -34.83 -26.51 -39.86
N LEU A 11 -36.13 -26.68 -39.66
CA LEU A 11 -36.92 -26.52 -38.44
C LEU A 11 -36.47 -27.51 -37.36
N TRP A 12 -36.05 -27.06 -36.17
CA TRP A 12 -36.29 -27.79 -34.93
C TRP A 12 -36.58 -26.79 -33.79
N LEU A 13 -37.87 -26.49 -33.62
CA LEU A 13 -38.42 -25.95 -32.38
C LEU A 13 -38.84 -27.14 -31.51
N LEU A 14 -38.40 -27.17 -30.26
CA LEU A 14 -39.20 -27.66 -29.14
C LEU A 14 -38.81 -26.89 -27.87
N LEU A 15 -39.84 -26.35 -27.25
CA LEU A 15 -39.85 -25.39 -26.15
C LEU A 15 -39.86 -26.08 -24.77
N LEU A 16 -39.48 -25.27 -23.77
CA LEU A 16 -39.88 -25.28 -22.33
C LEU A 16 -39.09 -26.16 -21.34
N ALA A 17 -38.29 -25.51 -20.49
CA ALA A 17 -38.64 -25.24 -19.08
C ALA A 17 -37.61 -24.29 -18.41
N LEU A 18 -38.07 -23.13 -17.90
CA LEU A 18 -37.40 -22.32 -16.85
C LEU A 18 -37.84 -22.84 -15.46
N PRO A 19 -37.23 -22.47 -14.31
CA PRO A 19 -36.02 -21.68 -14.06
C PRO A 19 -35.03 -22.43 -13.12
N MET A 20 -33.73 -22.13 -13.17
CA MET A 20 -32.88 -22.29 -12.00
C MET A 20 -32.38 -20.91 -11.57
N ALA A 21 -32.80 -20.51 -10.38
CA ALA A 21 -32.24 -19.40 -9.64
C ALA A 21 -30.75 -19.67 -9.39
N GLY A 22 -29.90 -19.17 -10.28
CA GLY A 22 -28.46 -19.08 -10.06
C GLY A 22 -28.18 -17.78 -9.31
N TRP A 23 -27.93 -17.90 -8.01
CA TRP A 23 -27.52 -16.80 -7.15
C TRP A 23 -26.44 -15.93 -7.81
N LEU A 24 -26.67 -14.62 -7.86
CA LEU A 24 -25.61 -13.63 -7.96
C LEU A 24 -24.72 -13.79 -6.73
N LYS A 25 -23.71 -14.65 -6.83
CA LYS A 25 -22.55 -14.55 -5.94
C LYS A 25 -21.80 -13.30 -6.42
N THR A 26 -22.05 -12.19 -5.73
CA THR A 26 -21.06 -11.12 -5.59
C THR A 26 -19.75 -11.81 -5.26
N ALA A 27 -18.83 -11.87 -6.23
CA ALA A 27 -17.48 -12.31 -5.97
C ALA A 27 -16.90 -11.29 -4.98
N ALA A 28 -16.70 -11.73 -3.74
CA ALA A 28 -15.78 -11.02 -2.86
C ALA A 28 -14.42 -10.92 -3.58
N PRO A 29 -13.70 -9.80 -3.47
CA PRO A 29 -12.38 -9.68 -4.07
C PRO A 29 -11.53 -10.89 -3.67
N GLU A 30 -10.96 -11.57 -4.66
CA GLU A 30 -10.05 -12.67 -4.43
C GLU A 30 -8.88 -12.15 -3.59
N PRO A 31 -8.51 -12.80 -2.47
CA PRO A 31 -7.36 -12.39 -1.69
C PRO A 31 -6.13 -12.40 -2.59
N LEU A 32 -5.45 -11.26 -2.70
CA LEU A 32 -4.19 -11.19 -3.43
C LEU A 32 -3.22 -12.21 -2.84
N PRO A 33 -2.47 -12.95 -3.67
CA PRO A 33 -1.48 -13.89 -3.17
C PRO A 33 -0.48 -13.14 -2.28
N PRO A 34 0.00 -13.75 -1.18
CA PRO A 34 1.00 -13.14 -0.32
C PRO A 34 2.20 -12.73 -1.17
N ARG A 35 2.47 -11.42 -1.25
CA ARG A 35 3.69 -10.92 -1.88
C ARG A 35 4.88 -11.56 -1.17
N ALA A 36 5.90 -11.96 -1.93
CA ALA A 36 7.19 -12.30 -1.35
C ALA A 36 7.63 -11.15 -0.43
N PRO A 37 8.19 -11.42 0.77
CA PRO A 37 8.56 -10.35 1.70
C PRO A 37 9.58 -9.44 1.01
N GLN A 38 9.16 -8.24 0.65
CA GLN A 38 10.10 -7.14 0.60
C GLN A 38 10.55 -6.95 2.05
N ASP A 39 11.85 -6.87 2.31
CA ASP A 39 12.35 -6.62 3.66
C ASP A 39 11.62 -5.38 4.21
N GLY A 40 10.74 -5.59 5.18
CA GLY A 40 9.94 -4.53 5.77
C GLY A 40 10.87 -3.44 6.31
N ILE A 41 10.50 -2.19 6.13
CA ILE A 41 11.22 -1.05 6.66
C ILE A 41 11.04 -1.08 8.18
N ARG A 42 12.16 -1.09 8.89
CA ARG A 42 12.20 -1.04 10.35
C ARG A 42 12.50 0.39 10.77
N ILE A 43 11.63 0.92 11.62
CA ILE A 43 11.66 2.31 12.05
C ILE A 43 11.85 2.29 13.56
N ASP A 44 12.94 2.89 14.01
CA ASP A 44 13.21 3.05 15.42
C ASP A 44 12.54 4.34 15.90
N VAL A 45 11.61 4.19 16.86
CA VAL A 45 10.86 5.30 17.42
C VAL A 45 11.06 5.36 18.92
N THR A 46 10.96 6.57 19.44
CA THR A 46 11.08 6.86 20.86
C THR A 46 9.78 7.48 21.36
N THR A 47 9.17 6.91 22.39
CA THR A 47 7.91 7.43 22.97
C THR A 47 8.12 7.78 24.44
N LEU A 48 7.37 8.76 24.94
CA LEU A 48 7.39 9.14 26.35
C LEU A 48 6.27 8.42 27.10
N LYS A 49 6.64 7.66 28.14
CA LYS A 49 5.70 7.00 29.04
C LYS A 49 5.11 7.99 30.06
N ASP A 50 4.01 7.59 30.70
CA ASP A 50 3.25 8.46 31.61
C ASP A 50 4.03 8.78 32.90
N ASP A 51 5.00 7.92 33.25
CA ASP A 51 5.94 8.10 34.36
C ASP A 51 7.17 8.97 33.98
N GLY A 52 7.22 9.46 32.74
CA GLY A 52 8.34 10.22 32.19
C GLY A 52 9.50 9.37 31.70
N GLU A 53 9.40 8.03 31.75
CA GLU A 53 10.41 7.15 31.16
C GLU A 53 10.33 7.17 29.63
N VAL A 54 11.48 7.05 28.99
CA VAL A 54 11.58 6.95 27.53
C VAL A 54 11.52 5.49 27.11
N SER A 55 10.55 5.14 26.27
CA SER A 55 10.44 3.83 25.63
C SER A 55 11.07 3.87 24.23
N LYS A 56 11.79 2.82 23.86
CA LYS A 56 12.24 2.60 22.48
C LYS A 56 11.42 1.49 21.88
N GLU A 57 10.80 1.78 20.75
CA GLU A 57 9.95 0.84 20.04
C GLU A 57 10.44 0.72 18.60
N GLN A 58 10.13 -0.42 17.97
CA GLN A 58 10.35 -0.60 16.55
C GLN A 58 9.00 -0.76 15.85
N VAL A 59 8.81 -0.02 14.77
CA VAL A 59 7.67 -0.15 13.85
C VAL A 59 8.16 -0.83 12.58
N VAL A 60 7.35 -1.72 12.02
CA VAL A 60 7.66 -2.40 10.76
C VAL A 60 6.60 -2.03 9.74
N LEU A 61 7.03 -1.45 8.62
CA LEU A 61 6.17 -1.09 7.50
C LEU A 61 6.56 -1.89 6.26
N ASN A 62 5.56 -2.38 5.53
CA ASN A 62 5.71 -2.96 4.21
C ASN A 62 5.23 -1.95 3.17
N ILE A 63 6.16 -1.37 2.41
CA ILE A 63 5.84 -0.39 1.37
C ILE A 63 5.97 -1.06 0.02
N THR A 64 4.91 -1.03 -0.79
CA THR A 64 4.90 -1.61 -2.13
C THR A 64 4.35 -0.62 -3.15
N TYR A 65 4.67 -0.82 -4.43
CA TYR A 65 4.14 -0.03 -5.53
C TYR A 65 3.56 -0.95 -6.60
N GLU A 66 2.30 -0.76 -6.96
CA GLU A 66 1.62 -1.53 -7.98
C GLU A 66 0.57 -0.68 -8.68
N SER A 67 0.45 -0.81 -10.00
CA SER A 67 -0.61 -0.14 -10.77
C SER A 67 -0.69 1.37 -10.55
N ARG A 68 0.47 2.02 -10.36
CA ARG A 68 0.57 3.47 -10.06
C ARG A 68 0.02 3.88 -8.70
N GLN A 69 -0.01 2.96 -7.75
CA GLN A 69 -0.44 3.21 -6.39
C GLN A 69 0.65 2.72 -5.43
N VAL A 70 1.01 3.59 -4.48
CA VAL A 70 1.81 3.18 -3.32
C VAL A 70 0.88 2.55 -2.29
N TYR A 71 1.32 1.47 -1.68
CA TYR A 71 0.65 0.80 -0.57
C TYR A 71 1.58 0.73 0.63
N VAL A 72 1.06 1.02 1.82
CA VAL A 72 1.77 0.79 3.09
C VAL A 72 0.94 -0.17 3.93
N ASN A 73 1.54 -1.30 4.29
CA ASN A 73 0.83 -2.43 4.93
C ASN A 73 -0.48 -2.76 4.20
N ASP A 74 -0.41 -2.85 2.86
CA ASP A 74 -1.51 -3.15 1.94
C ASP A 74 -2.62 -2.08 1.86
N LEU A 75 -2.45 -0.92 2.51
CA LEU A 75 -3.35 0.23 2.40
C LEU A 75 -2.85 1.22 1.35
N PRO A 76 -3.68 1.64 0.37
CA PRO A 76 -3.27 2.58 -0.66
C PRO A 76 -3.06 3.98 -0.06
N VAL A 77 -1.94 4.63 -0.39
CA VAL A 77 -1.58 5.97 0.08
C VAL A 77 -1.10 6.86 -1.08
N ASN A 78 -1.41 8.15 -1.03
CA ASN A 78 -0.95 9.14 -2.01
C ASN A 78 0.11 10.06 -1.37
N SER A 79 -0.28 10.98 -0.49
CA SER A 79 0.62 11.74 0.37
C SER A 79 -0.22 12.31 1.51
N GLY A 80 0.34 12.34 2.72
CA GLY A 80 -0.36 12.75 3.94
C GLY A 80 -0.16 11.75 5.07
N VAL A 81 -0.92 11.91 6.14
CA VAL A 81 -0.93 10.95 7.25
C VAL A 81 -1.80 9.76 6.90
N THR A 82 -1.37 8.59 7.34
CA THR A 82 -2.13 7.35 7.26
C THR A 82 -2.02 6.62 8.58
N PHE A 83 -3.18 6.24 9.11
CA PHE A 83 -3.27 5.40 10.30
C PHE A 83 -3.04 3.95 9.90
N ILE A 84 -2.06 3.32 10.53
CA ILE A 84 -1.64 1.96 10.21
C ILE A 84 -1.68 1.14 11.50
N VAL A 85 -2.32 -0.01 11.44
CA VAL A 85 -2.25 -0.98 12.52
C VAL A 85 -0.88 -1.66 12.44
N LYS A 86 -0.09 -1.56 13.52
CA LYS A 86 1.20 -2.23 13.64
C LYS A 86 0.97 -3.74 13.65
N ASN A 87 1.54 -4.43 12.66
CA ASN A 87 1.57 -5.89 12.60
C ASN A 87 2.94 -6.37 13.11
N GLY A 88 2.98 -7.22 14.14
CA GLY A 88 4.23 -7.71 14.73
C GLY A 88 4.86 -8.90 13.97
N ASN A 89 6.21 -9.02 13.99
CA ASN A 89 7.01 -10.25 14.24
C ASN A 89 8.54 -10.03 13.97
N LEU A 90 9.48 -10.90 14.36
CA LEU A 90 10.09 -11.27 15.67
C LEU A 90 11.60 -11.45 15.39
N GLY A 91 12.46 -11.11 16.35
CA GLY A 91 13.88 -11.40 16.28
C GLY A 91 14.61 -11.20 17.61
N ASN A 92 14.46 -12.16 18.53
CA ASN A 92 15.22 -12.37 19.76
C ASN A 92 15.06 -11.35 20.91
N LEU A 93 13.99 -11.48 21.70
CA LEU A 93 14.00 -11.58 23.17
C LEU A 93 12.56 -11.89 23.61
N GLU A 94 12.35 -12.27 24.87
CA GLU A 94 11.09 -12.72 25.47
C GLU A 94 9.96 -11.64 25.55
N GLU A 95 9.83 -10.77 24.54
CA GLU A 95 8.81 -9.72 24.50
C GLU A 95 7.62 -10.18 23.66
N LYS A 96 6.45 -10.23 24.31
CA LYS A 96 5.16 -10.57 23.71
C LYS A 96 4.95 -9.78 22.42
N GLU A 97 4.52 -10.47 21.36
CA GLU A 97 4.10 -9.87 20.09
C GLU A 97 3.02 -8.82 20.36
N TYR A 98 3.43 -7.55 20.32
CA TYR A 98 2.57 -6.43 20.67
C TYR A 98 1.99 -5.81 19.41
N PHE A 99 0.67 -5.90 19.31
CA PHE A 99 -0.14 -5.24 18.28
C PHE A 99 -0.54 -3.86 18.81
N GLY A 100 -0.13 -2.82 18.09
CA GLY A 100 -0.40 -1.43 18.44
C GLY A 100 -0.98 -0.65 17.28
N ILE A 101 -1.36 0.60 17.52
CA ILE A 101 -1.78 1.55 16.49
C ILE A 101 -0.62 2.51 16.26
N VAL A 102 -0.26 2.74 15.00
CA VAL A 102 0.79 3.70 14.63
C VAL A 102 0.21 4.68 13.62
N SER A 103 0.43 5.96 13.87
CA SER A 103 0.15 7.02 12.89
C SER A 103 1.44 7.29 12.14
N VAL A 104 1.42 7.12 10.82
CA VAL A 104 2.58 7.33 9.96
C VAL A 104 2.27 8.45 8.98
N ARG A 105 3.16 9.42 8.88
CA ARG A 105 3.14 10.45 7.87
C ARG A 105 3.94 9.98 6.67
N ILE A 106 3.35 10.00 5.48
CA ILE A 106 3.96 9.47 4.26
C ILE A 106 3.97 10.56 3.20
N LEU A 107 5.16 10.83 2.65
CA LEU A 107 5.32 11.66 1.46
C LEU A 107 5.65 10.75 0.27
N VAL A 108 4.87 10.85 -0.80
CA VAL A 108 5.19 10.22 -2.09
C VAL A 108 5.44 11.33 -3.10
N HIS A 109 6.56 11.21 -3.82
CA HIS A 109 6.91 12.12 -4.89
C HIS A 109 7.22 11.35 -6.17
N GLU A 110 6.61 11.76 -7.28
CA GLU A 110 6.84 11.15 -8.59
C GLU A 110 7.68 12.08 -9.48
N TRP A 111 8.91 11.67 -9.78
CA TRP A 111 9.84 12.41 -10.62
C TRP A 111 9.89 11.80 -12.03
N PRO A 112 9.38 12.48 -13.08
CA PRO A 112 9.59 12.04 -14.46
C PRO A 112 11.08 12.22 -14.83
N MET A 113 11.74 11.13 -15.23
CA MET A 113 13.19 11.17 -15.47
C MET A 113 13.53 11.89 -16.78
N THR A 114 12.68 11.74 -17.80
CA THR A 114 12.82 12.42 -19.08
C THR A 114 11.44 12.74 -19.66
N SER A 115 11.31 13.89 -20.32
CA SER A 115 10.06 14.28 -20.98
C SER A 115 9.70 13.30 -22.10
N GLY A 116 8.42 12.92 -22.19
CA GLY A 116 7.92 11.97 -23.19
C GLY A 116 8.27 10.50 -22.94
N SER A 117 8.95 10.18 -21.84
CA SER A 117 9.25 8.81 -21.42
C SER A 117 8.28 8.35 -20.33
N SER A 118 8.08 7.03 -20.26
CA SER A 118 7.39 6.37 -19.15
C SER A 118 8.31 6.04 -17.96
N LEU A 119 9.58 6.46 -18.03
CA LEU A 119 10.56 6.29 -16.96
C LEU A 119 10.34 7.33 -15.84
N GLN A 120 10.05 6.85 -14.65
CA GLN A 120 9.74 7.66 -13.47
C GLN A 120 10.49 7.14 -12.25
N LEU A 121 10.92 8.04 -11.38
CA LEU A 121 11.44 7.72 -10.06
C LEU A 121 10.41 8.10 -9.01
N ILE A 122 9.94 7.12 -8.25
CA ILE A 122 9.00 7.32 -7.16
C ILE A 122 9.82 7.32 -5.87
N VAL A 123 9.72 8.41 -5.13
CA VAL A 123 10.42 8.60 -3.86
C VAL A 123 9.37 8.61 -2.76
N ILE A 124 9.54 7.73 -1.78
CA ILE A 124 8.63 7.58 -0.64
C ILE A 124 9.45 7.83 0.63
N GLN A 125 8.98 8.75 1.47
CA GLN A 125 9.55 9.03 2.79
C GLN A 125 8.46 8.87 3.84
N GLU A 126 8.84 8.47 5.05
CA GLU A 126 7.90 8.21 6.13
C GLU A 126 8.38 8.77 7.47
N GLU A 127 7.43 9.04 8.36
CA GLU A 127 7.68 9.41 9.75
C GLU A 127 6.58 8.81 10.63
N ALA A 128 6.94 7.99 11.61
CA ALA A 128 6.04 7.58 12.67
C ALA A 128 5.86 8.73 13.67
N VAL A 129 4.66 9.32 13.68
CA VAL A 129 4.33 10.51 14.50
C VAL A 129 3.64 10.17 15.82
N GLU A 130 2.99 9.00 15.90
CA GLU A 130 2.31 8.51 17.10
C GLU A 130 2.37 6.99 17.18
N THR A 131 2.60 6.44 18.37
CA THR A 131 2.35 5.02 18.69
C THR A 131 1.41 4.92 19.90
N ASP A 132 0.33 4.15 19.76
CA ASP A 132 -0.67 3.90 20.81
C ASP A 132 -1.20 5.14 21.53
N GLY A 133 -1.46 6.22 20.78
CA GLY A 133 -1.94 7.48 21.35
C GLY A 133 -0.84 8.33 21.99
N LYS A 134 0.43 7.95 21.87
CA LYS A 134 1.59 8.67 22.39
C LYS A 134 2.44 9.21 21.25
N GLN A 135 2.84 10.48 21.38
CA GLN A 135 3.72 11.10 20.41
C GLN A 135 5.02 10.30 20.28
N ALA A 136 5.35 9.93 19.04
CA ALA A 136 6.57 9.24 18.70
C ALA A 136 7.61 10.23 18.17
N GLN A 137 8.87 10.00 18.52
CA GLN A 137 10.01 10.73 17.98
C GLN A 137 10.85 9.75 17.17
N GLN A 138 10.93 10.03 15.87
CA GLN A 138 11.79 9.34 14.93
C GLN A 138 12.97 10.24 14.60
N LYS A 139 14.18 9.68 14.65
CA LYS A 139 15.41 10.44 14.39
C LYS A 139 15.83 10.37 12.92
N ASP A 140 15.72 9.18 12.34
CA ASP A 140 16.18 8.91 10.98
C ASP A 140 14.97 8.49 10.13
N VAL A 141 14.88 9.01 8.92
CA VAL A 141 13.89 8.59 7.92
C VAL A 141 14.49 7.53 7.02
N THR A 142 13.66 6.58 6.57
CA THR A 142 14.01 5.72 5.44
C THR A 142 13.35 6.25 4.17
N GLU A 143 14.16 6.59 3.17
CA GLU A 143 13.69 6.91 1.83
C GLU A 143 13.72 5.67 0.96
N ILE A 144 12.61 5.42 0.27
CA ILE A 144 12.43 4.33 -0.68
C ILE A 144 12.35 4.93 -2.07
N ALA A 145 13.30 4.55 -2.92
CA ALA A 145 13.36 4.97 -4.31
C ALA A 145 13.00 3.80 -5.22
N ILE A 146 11.91 3.94 -5.98
CA ILE A 146 11.39 2.95 -6.92
C ILE A 146 11.50 3.51 -8.32
N LEU A 147 12.40 2.95 -9.12
CA LEU A 147 12.50 3.30 -10.54
C LEU A 147 11.51 2.44 -11.33
N VAL A 148 10.60 3.09 -12.05
CA VAL A 148 9.51 2.46 -12.79
C VAL A 148 9.61 2.83 -14.26
N LYS A 149 9.34 1.87 -15.15
CA LYS A 149 9.14 2.13 -16.59
C LYS A 149 7.86 1.47 -17.06
N ASP A 150 7.02 2.24 -17.73
CA ASP A 150 5.66 1.87 -18.12
C ASP A 150 4.79 1.53 -16.90
N GLN A 151 4.82 0.27 -16.45
CA GLN A 151 4.19 -0.22 -15.23
C GLN A 151 5.10 -1.19 -14.44
N GLY A 152 6.30 -1.46 -14.95
CA GLY A 152 7.24 -2.41 -14.34
C GLY A 152 8.26 -1.70 -13.45
N ILE A 153 8.52 -2.29 -12.29
CA ILE A 153 9.61 -1.86 -11.41
C ILE A 153 10.94 -2.32 -12.01
N LEU A 154 11.84 -1.37 -12.27
CA LEU A 154 13.21 -1.61 -12.73
C LEU A 154 14.18 -1.75 -11.57
N ARG A 155 13.99 -0.95 -10.51
CA ARG A 155 14.87 -0.93 -9.34
C ARG A 155 14.12 -0.50 -8.10
N HIS A 156 14.53 -1.06 -6.98
CA HIS A 156 14.15 -0.67 -5.63
C HIS A 156 15.41 -0.39 -4.81
N SER A 157 15.44 0.69 -4.05
CA SER A 157 16.54 1.02 -3.15
C SER A 157 16.06 1.78 -1.93
N ASN A 158 16.69 1.50 -0.79
CA ASN A 158 16.38 2.16 0.48
C ASN A 158 17.62 2.94 0.95
N TYR A 159 17.42 4.15 1.47
CA TYR A 159 18.47 4.97 2.06
C TYR A 159 17.98 5.62 3.35
N THR A 160 18.76 5.48 4.42
CA THR A 160 18.44 6.06 5.72
C THR A 160 19.27 7.30 5.97
N HIS A 161 18.63 8.38 6.39
CA HIS A 161 19.27 9.67 6.71
C HIS A 161 18.49 10.40 7.80
N PRO A 162 19.07 11.43 8.45
CA PRO A 162 18.37 12.19 9.49
C PRO A 162 17.03 12.75 8.99
N LEU A 163 15.99 12.67 9.82
CA LEU A 163 14.65 13.15 9.48
C LEU A 163 14.69 14.63 9.10
N GLU A 164 15.50 15.43 9.78
CA GLU A 164 15.63 16.87 9.55
C GLU A 164 16.23 17.22 8.18
N GLU A 165 16.92 16.27 7.54
CA GLU A 165 17.49 16.43 6.19
C GLU A 165 16.51 15.99 5.09
N SER A 166 15.36 15.42 5.46
CA SER A 166 14.38 14.87 4.52
C SER A 166 13.48 15.94 3.89
N MET A 167 12.92 15.64 2.72
CA MET A 167 11.90 16.49 2.11
C MET A 167 10.61 16.47 2.95
N LEU A 168 10.27 15.32 3.53
CA LEU A 168 9.12 15.13 4.41
C LEU A 168 9.10 16.16 5.54
N TYR A 169 10.25 16.40 6.18
CA TYR A 169 10.37 17.38 7.27
C TYR A 169 10.13 18.83 6.81
N SER A 170 10.42 19.14 5.54
CA SER A 170 10.19 20.48 4.98
C SER A 170 8.73 20.76 4.58
N VAL A 171 7.89 19.73 4.50
CA VAL A 171 6.47 19.86 4.14
C VAL A 171 5.65 20.15 5.40
N SER A 172 4.76 21.15 5.36
CA SER A 172 3.88 21.45 6.50
C SER A 172 2.97 20.28 6.85
N GLN A 173 2.78 20.04 8.15
CA GLN A 173 1.84 19.05 8.70
C GLN A 173 0.38 19.52 8.63
N ASP A 174 0.11 20.79 8.31
CA ASP A 174 -1.25 21.35 8.32
C ASP A 174 -2.21 20.70 7.30
N ASN A 175 -1.68 20.00 6.30
CA ASN A 175 -2.46 19.33 5.25
C ASN A 175 -2.50 17.80 5.41
N ASP A 176 -2.00 17.30 6.52
CA ASP A 176 -2.11 15.88 6.85
C ASP A 176 -3.60 15.52 7.06
N ILE A 177 -4.04 14.35 6.54
CA ILE A 177 -5.46 13.91 6.46
C ILE A 177 -5.73 12.82 7.49
#